data_AF-A0A9X7ZHB1-F1
#
_entry.id   AF-A0A9X7ZHB1-F1
#
_cell.length_a   1.000
_cell.length_b   1.000
_cell.length_c   1.000
_cell.angle_alpha   90.00
_cell.angle_beta   90.00
_cell.angle_gamma   90.00
#
_symmetry.space_group_name_H-M   'P 1'
#
loop_
_entity.id
_entity.type
_entity.pdbx_description
1 polymer ?
#
loop_
_entity_poly.entity_id
_entity_poly.type
_entity_poly.pdbx_seq_one_letter_code
_entity_poly.pdbx_strand_id
1 'polypeptide(L)' 'MIAPHECGHDWAKDGTLLRVDYEHGIGWVATHYSRNMEVVQLVRGSAEEVHRAAARWALIKEEQL' A
#
# COMPACT_ATOMS: atom_id res chain seq x y z
N MET A 1 -9.97 -0.32 -4.47
CA MET A 1 -8.96 0.48 -5.19
C MET A 1 -8.88 1.83 -4.51
N ILE A 2 -7.71 2.21 -3.99
CA ILE A 2 -7.51 3.53 -3.37
C ILE A 2 -7.27 4.54 -4.50
N ALA A 3 -8.12 5.55 -4.62
CA ALA A 3 -8.00 6.55 -5.68
C ALA A 3 -6.70 7.35 -5.53
N PRO A 4 -6.12 7.86 -6.65
CA PRO A 4 -4.95 8.72 -6.58
C PRO A 4 -5.21 9.95 -5.70
N HIS A 5 -4.23 10.32 -4.87
CA HIS A 5 -4.29 11.43 -3.94
C HIS A 5 -5.35 11.29 -2.84
N GLU A 6 -5.80 10.08 -2.53
CA GLU A 6 -6.69 9.80 -1.41
C GLU A 6 -6.03 8.88 -0.37
N CYS A 7 -6.25 9.16 0.91
CA CYS A 7 -5.91 8.19 1.95
C CYS A 7 -6.95 7.07 1.98
N GLY A 8 -6.56 5.87 2.36
CA GLY A 8 -7.50 4.77 2.44
C GLY A 8 -6.85 3.42 2.70
N HIS A 9 -7.66 2.38 2.60
CA HIS A 9 -7.20 1.00 2.68
C HIS A 9 -7.85 0.15 1.59
N ASP A 10 -7.19 -0.95 1.27
CA ASP A 10 -7.66 -1.95 0.31
C ASP A 10 -7.10 -3.33 0.69
N TRP A 11 -7.50 -4.34 -0.05
CA TRP A 11 -7.01 -5.70 0.14
C TRP A 11 -6.13 -6.13 -1.03
N ALA A 12 -4.99 -6.74 -0.72
CA ALA A 12 -4.24 -7.51 -1.70
C ALA A 12 -4.96 -8.82 -2.03
N LYS A 13 -4.60 -9.45 -3.15
CA LYS A 13 -5.24 -10.70 -3.63
C LYS A 13 -5.09 -11.90 -2.69
N ASP A 14 -4.05 -11.90 -1.86
CA ASP A 14 -3.80 -12.93 -0.85
C ASP A 14 -4.58 -12.70 0.47
N GLY A 15 -5.41 -11.65 0.51
CA GLY A 15 -6.22 -11.26 1.67
C GLY A 15 -5.43 -10.46 2.72
N THR A 16 -4.28 -9.91 2.37
CA THR A 16 -3.49 -9.04 3.24
C THR A 16 -3.85 -7.56 3.08
N LEU A 17 -3.63 -6.77 4.12
CA LEU A 17 -4.11 -5.38 4.19
C LEU A 17 -3.13 -4.42 3.53
N LEU A 18 -3.66 -3.52 2.70
CA LEU A 18 -2.95 -2.38 2.12
C LEU A 18 -3.51 -1.10 2.71
N ARG A 19 -2.63 -0.14 3.04
CA ARG A 19 -3.03 1.18 3.52
C ARG A 19 -2.22 2.26 2.83
N VAL A 20 -2.88 3.34 2.46
CA VAL A 20 -2.25 4.57 1.97
C VAL A 20 -2.61 5.69 2.91
N ASP A 21 -1.60 6.40 3.40
CA ASP A 21 -1.74 7.57 4.26
C ASP A 21 -0.93 8.74 3.70
N TYR A 22 -1.26 9.94 4.16
CA TYR A 22 -0.46 11.15 3.95
C TYR A 22 0.21 11.54 5.26
N GLU A 23 1.53 11.45 5.32
CA GLU A 23 2.35 11.87 6.45
C GLU A 23 2.76 13.35 6.26
N HIS A 24 2.25 14.23 7.12
CA HIS A 24 2.52 15.66 7.02
C HIS A 24 4.02 15.95 7.12
N GLY A 25 4.57 16.64 6.12
CA GLY A 25 6.00 16.98 6.03
C GLY A 25 6.91 15.86 5.50
N ILE A 26 6.38 14.66 5.26
CA ILE A 26 7.12 13.50 4.71
C ILE A 26 6.61 13.15 3.31
N GLY A 27 5.29 13.27 3.08
CA GLY A 27 4.64 12.97 1.80
C GLY A 27 3.66 11.81 1.91
N TRP A 28 3.52 11.04 0.85
CA TRP A 28 2.61 9.90 0.81
C TRP A 28 3.32 8.63 1.29
N VAL A 29 2.57 7.72 1.91
CA VAL A 29 3.05 6.41 2.34
C VAL A 29 2.05 5.32 1.96
N ALA A 30 2.55 4.21 1.42
CA ALA A 30 1.80 2.98 1.25
C ALA A 30 2.43 1.88 2.11
N THR A 31 1.61 1.21 2.91
CA THR A 31 2.01 0.13 3.79
C THR A 31 1.26 -1.14 3.43
N HIS A 32 1.98 -2.24 3.26
CA HIS A 32 1.44 -3.57 3.08
C HIS A 32 1.68 -4.37 4.35
N TYR A 33 0.61 -4.85 4.96
CA TYR A 33 0.63 -5.60 6.21
C TYR A 33 0.40 -7.09 5.98
N SER A 34 1.08 -7.94 6.72
CA SER A 34 0.73 -9.36 6.82
C SER A 34 -0.63 -9.56 7.50
N ARG A 35 -1.14 -10.79 7.51
CA ARG A 35 -2.36 -11.14 8.26
C ARG A 35 -2.26 -10.90 9.77
N ASN A 36 -1.04 -10.81 10.29
CA ASN A 36 -0.77 -10.53 11.70
C ASN A 36 -0.54 -9.02 11.96
N MET A 37 -0.86 -8.16 10.98
CA MET A 37 -0.67 -6.71 11.06
C MET A 37 0.80 -6.26 11.17
N GLU A 38 1.74 -7.09 10.71
CA GLU A 38 3.15 -6.74 10.63
C GLU A 38 3.44 -6.08 9.29
N VAL A 39 4.29 -5.04 9.26
CA VAL A 39 4.68 -4.38 8.01
C VAL A 39 5.56 -5.31 7.19
N VAL A 40 5.08 -5.73 6.02
CA VAL A 40 5.84 -6.56 5.06
C VAL A 40 6.57 -5.67 4.07
N GLN A 41 5.88 -4.67 3.52
CA GLN A 41 6.46 -3.69 2.60
C GLN A 41 5.98 -2.28 2.92
N LEU A 42 6.84 -1.30 2.64
CA LEU A 42 6.61 0.11 2.90
C LEU A 42 7.21 0.95 1.79
N VAL A 43 6.41 1.83 1.20
CA VAL A 43 6.85 2.78 0.18
C VAL A 43 6.48 4.18 0.63
N ARG A 44 7.45 5.11 0.61
CA ARG A 44 7.24 6.54 0.82
C ARG A 44 7.64 7.30 -0.43
N GLY A 45 6.94 8.39 -0.73
CA GLY A 45 7.33 9.25 -1.85
C GLY A 45 6.19 10.13 -2.35
N SER A 46 6.22 10.40 -3.65
CA SER A 46 5.15 11.11 -4.32
C SER A 46 3.85 10.30 -4.29
N ALA A 47 2.72 11.00 -4.44
CA ALA A 47 1.42 10.34 -4.57
C ALA A 47 1.45 9.29 -5.70
N GLU A 48 2.03 9.62 -6.85
CA GLU A 48 2.08 8.72 -7.99
C GLU A 48 2.84 7.42 -7.70
N GLU A 49 4.02 7.51 -7.08
CA GLU A 49 4.81 6.33 -6.71
C GLU A 49 4.07 5.43 -5.71
N VAL A 50 3.48 6.06 -4.69
CA VAL A 50 2.78 5.39 -3.59
C VAL A 50 1.50 4.71 -4.07
N HIS A 51 0.65 5.41 -4.82
CA HIS A 51 -0.58 4.83 -5.35
C HIS A 51 -0.31 3.75 -6.40
N ARG A 52 0.75 3.89 -7.19
CA ARG A 52 1.18 2.86 -8.12
C ARG A 52 1.69 1.62 -7.38
N ALA A 53 2.40 1.77 -6.27
CA ALA A 53 2.81 0.64 -5.43
C ALA A 53 1.60 -0.09 -4.83
N ALA A 54 0.67 0.65 -4.21
CA ALA A 54 -0.56 0.08 -3.65
C ALA A 54 -1.39 -0.65 -4.72
N ALA A 55 -1.53 -0.07 -5.92
CA ALA A 55 -2.23 -0.72 -7.03
C ALA A 55 -1.55 -2.01 -7.49
N ARG A 56 -0.21 -2.06 -7.52
CA ARG A 56 0.53 -3.29 -7.86
C ARG A 56 0.28 -4.39 -6.83
N TRP A 57 0.33 -4.08 -5.54
CA TRP A 57 0.04 -5.05 -4.48
C TRP A 57 -1.39 -5.57 -4.54
N ALA A 58 -2.35 -4.72 -4.90
CA ALA A 58 -3.74 -5.14 -5.11
C ALA A 58 -3.93 -6.08 -6.33
N LEU A 59 -3.01 -6.01 -7.31
CA LEU A 59 -3.10 -6.78 -8.56
C LEU A 59 -2.27 -8.06 -8.55
N ILE A 60 -1.17 -8.09 -7.80
CA ILE A 60 -0.19 -9.18 -7.80
C ILE A 60 -0.45 -10.06 -6.59
N LYS A 61 -0.56 -11.38 -6.81
CA LYS A 61 -0.33 -12.37 -5.76
C LYS A 61 1.19 -12.37 -5.60
N GLU A 62 1.73 -11.81 -4.52
CA GLU A 62 3.13 -12.13 -4.23
C GLU A 62 3.19 -13.62 -3.92
N GLU A 63 3.61 -14.41 -4.91
CA GLU A 63 4.27 -15.68 -4.66
C GLU A 63 5.58 -15.31 -3.97
N GLN A 64 5.56 -15.26 -2.64
CA GLN A 64 6.78 -15.24 -1.86
C GLN A 64 7.49 -16.59 -2.07
N LEU A 65 8.65 -16.52 -2.72
CA LEU A 65 9.68 -17.56 -2.71
C LEU A 65 10.19 -17.80 -1.30
#